data_AF-A0AAD6X7G5-F1
#
_entry.id   AF-A0AAD6X7G5-F1
#
_cell.length_a   1.000
_cell.length_b   1.000
_cell.length_c   1.000
_cell.angle_alpha   90.00
_cell.angle_beta   90.00
_cell.angle_gamma   90.00
#
_symmetry.space_group_name_H-M   'P 1'
#
loop_
_entity.id
_entity.type
_entity.pdbx_description
1 polymer ?
#
loop_
_entity_poly.entity_id
_entity_poly.type
_entity_poly.pdbx_seq_one_letter_code
_entity_poly.pdbx_strand_id
1 'polypeptide(L)'
;MAAPYYAYSPAKTADFDARTSTPHLYTGNEHIPEDEGFNPASIPEKSKAYDDNSPGSMYTDQEPGYPMHEHMAEGSGYSQPRGDLPDDSNYADPYNGERAKPVAEKASPFAQFLGVQEGKSTLQQRIDMKKRGVGRQRYPFVVWILTAAMVATFIYELVANNNAQGTPVSFKPVVNYMLGPSSTTLINVGARFPPCMKLVTALPPTTQIGCLNNTANPATEICSIEDICGFGGFHNKDPNQWFRFITPIFLHAGFIHLILNMLAQLTVSAQVEREMGSGGFFITYFAAGIFGNVLGANFALVGRPSVGASGSIFGTIAVTWVDLFAHWKYHYRPARKLAFMAIELVIGVAVGYIPFVDNFAHLGGFVMSLFVGTVFYPVISVTKRHRIIMTSARVLAIPVAVILFVTLTRNFYTSDPYAACEGCRYLSCFPTSSNDYCKGTGLTTTTSA
;
A
#
# COMPACT_ATOMS: atom_id res chain seq x y z
N MET A 1 -70.44 10.02 -27.70
CA MET A 1 -70.73 9.10 -26.58
C MET A 1 -69.40 8.57 -26.08
N ALA A 2 -68.91 8.75 -24.86
CA ALA A 2 -69.23 9.66 -23.76
C ALA A 2 -67.88 9.97 -23.08
N ALA A 3 -67.66 11.22 -22.71
CA ALA A 3 -66.59 11.68 -21.81
C ALA A 3 -67.13 11.60 -20.34
N PRO A 4 -66.53 12.25 -19.32
CA PRO A 4 -65.18 12.84 -19.13
C PRO A 4 -64.62 12.46 -17.73
N TYR A 5 -63.52 13.07 -17.24
CA TYR A 5 -63.58 13.89 -16.01
C TYR A 5 -62.33 14.80 -15.87
N TYR A 6 -62.56 16.08 -16.21
CA TYR A 6 -62.07 17.36 -15.66
C TYR A 6 -60.61 17.85 -15.73
N ALA A 7 -60.50 18.95 -16.49
CA ALA A 7 -59.55 20.04 -16.42
C ALA A 7 -59.80 20.99 -15.22
N TYR A 8 -58.79 21.78 -14.81
CA TYR A 8 -58.86 23.26 -14.85
C TYR A 8 -57.54 23.93 -14.43
N SER A 9 -57.09 24.89 -15.23
CA SER A 9 -56.33 26.08 -14.81
C SER A 9 -57.28 27.29 -14.94
N PRO A 10 -57.12 28.35 -14.15
CA PRO A 10 -56.79 29.61 -14.80
C PRO A 10 -55.87 30.54 -13.99
N ALA A 11 -55.28 31.47 -14.74
CA ALA A 11 -54.42 32.58 -14.33
C ALA A 11 -55.14 33.72 -13.57
N LYS A 12 -54.39 34.56 -12.85
CA LYS A 12 -54.18 36.00 -13.14
C LYS A 12 -53.50 36.81 -12.00
N THR A 13 -52.40 37.48 -12.37
CA THR A 13 -51.99 38.88 -12.10
C THR A 13 -52.19 39.54 -10.72
N ALA A 14 -51.09 40.07 -10.15
CA ALA A 14 -51.01 41.45 -9.66
C ALA A 14 -49.54 41.93 -9.64
N ASP A 15 -49.25 42.91 -10.50
CA ASP A 15 -48.15 43.88 -10.35
C ASP A 15 -48.37 44.74 -9.11
N PHE A 16 -47.29 45.12 -8.42
CA PHE A 16 -47.10 46.52 -8.02
C PHE A 16 -45.61 46.85 -7.88
N ASP A 17 -45.27 48.00 -8.44
CA ASP A 17 -43.95 48.43 -8.85
C ASP A 17 -43.41 49.54 -7.94
N ALA A 18 -42.08 49.65 -7.94
CA ALA A 18 -41.25 50.84 -7.72
C ALA A 18 -41.25 51.59 -6.36
N ARG A 19 -40.04 51.80 -5.80
CA ARG A 19 -39.21 53.01 -6.09
C ARG A 19 -37.96 53.14 -5.19
N THR A 20 -36.83 53.43 -5.86
CA THR A 20 -35.75 54.40 -5.51
C THR A 20 -34.90 54.13 -4.25
N SER A 21 -33.58 54.34 -4.20
CA SER A 21 -32.71 55.30 -4.89
C SER A 21 -31.20 54.97 -4.75
N THR A 22 -30.52 54.98 -5.90
CA THR A 22 -29.17 55.51 -6.22
C THR A 22 -27.85 54.98 -5.61
N PRO A 23 -26.79 54.89 -6.44
CA PRO A 23 -25.42 54.47 -6.10
C PRO A 23 -24.47 55.66 -5.89
N HIS A 24 -23.29 55.41 -5.30
CA HIS A 24 -22.14 56.32 -5.39
C HIS A 24 -20.89 55.62 -5.94
N LEU A 25 -20.49 56.08 -7.13
CA LEU A 25 -19.14 56.02 -7.72
C LEU A 25 -18.22 57.04 -7.04
N TYR A 26 -16.92 56.72 -6.92
CA TYR A 26 -15.72 57.59 -7.07
C TYR A 26 -14.53 56.60 -7.13
N THR A 27 -13.81 56.34 -8.24
CA THR A 27 -12.85 57.10 -9.09
C THR A 27 -11.66 57.73 -8.37
N GLY A 28 -10.45 57.46 -8.89
CA GLY A 28 -9.17 58.15 -8.58
C GLY A 28 -8.16 57.18 -7.96
N ASN A 29 -7.26 56.51 -8.69
CA ASN A 29 -6.10 56.99 -9.46
C ASN A 29 -4.98 57.61 -8.60
N GLU A 30 -3.77 57.09 -8.84
CA GLU A 30 -2.44 57.69 -8.66
C GLU A 30 -1.62 57.54 -7.36
N HIS A 31 -0.33 57.24 -7.64
CA HIS A 31 0.91 57.63 -6.96
C HIS A 31 1.59 56.66 -5.98
N ILE A 32 2.69 56.09 -6.50
CA ILE A 32 3.92 55.72 -5.79
C ILE A 32 4.57 57.02 -5.27
N PRO A 33 5.17 56.98 -4.07
CA PRO A 33 6.57 57.45 -3.97
C PRO A 33 7.48 56.46 -3.24
N GLU A 34 8.75 56.50 -3.65
CA GLU A 34 9.92 55.85 -3.06
C GLU A 34 10.38 56.50 -1.74
N ASP A 35 11.31 55.79 -1.08
CA ASP A 35 12.23 56.18 0.00
C ASP A 35 11.69 56.45 1.41
N GLU A 36 12.12 55.64 2.39
CA GLU A 36 13.35 55.91 3.15
C GLU A 36 13.79 54.68 3.98
N GLY A 37 15.11 54.49 4.08
CA GLY A 37 15.73 53.36 4.74
C GLY A 37 15.64 53.40 6.27
N PHE A 38 15.67 52.21 6.89
CA PHE A 38 16.06 52.08 8.28
C PHE A 38 16.73 50.73 8.54
N ASN A 39 18.03 50.78 8.81
CA ASN A 39 18.80 49.72 9.45
C ASN A 39 18.68 49.90 10.96
N PRO A 40 18.50 48.82 11.75
CA PRO A 40 19.49 48.64 12.80
C PRO A 40 19.88 47.18 13.04
N ALA A 41 21.19 46.97 13.04
CA ALA A 41 21.85 45.93 13.79
C ALA A 41 21.70 46.14 15.32
N SER A 42 21.90 45.05 16.05
CA SER A 42 22.35 44.95 17.46
C SER A 42 21.35 45.25 18.59
N ILE A 43 20.89 44.18 19.28
CA ILE A 43 20.39 44.14 20.68
C ILE A 43 20.68 42.71 21.22
N PRO A 44 21.07 42.52 22.51
CA PRO A 44 22.30 41.82 22.86
C PRO A 44 22.16 40.62 23.80
N GLU A 45 23.27 39.91 23.92
CA GLU A 45 23.63 38.94 24.95
C GLU A 45 23.68 39.61 26.35
N LYS A 46 23.10 38.96 27.36
CA LYS A 46 23.39 39.26 28.77
C LYS A 46 23.73 37.97 29.52
N SER A 47 25.00 37.96 29.91
CA SER A 47 25.69 37.05 30.80
C SER A 47 25.18 37.10 32.24
N LYS A 48 25.37 35.98 32.97
CA LYS A 48 25.94 35.97 34.33
C LYS A 48 26.75 34.70 34.52
N ALA A 49 28.05 34.89 34.71
CA ALA A 49 29.03 33.94 35.22
C ALA A 49 28.95 33.83 36.75
N TYR A 50 29.48 32.75 37.33
CA TYR A 50 30.59 32.80 38.28
C TYR A 50 31.08 31.38 38.68
N ASP A 51 32.39 31.18 38.46
CA ASP A 51 33.44 30.38 39.13
C ASP A 51 33.14 29.00 39.75
N ASP A 52 33.83 27.91 39.39
CA ASP A 52 35.27 27.56 39.31
C ASP A 52 35.83 26.96 40.62
N ASN A 53 36.26 25.69 40.53
CA ASN A 53 37.40 25.09 41.22
C ASN A 53 37.36 23.54 41.15
N SER A 54 38.23 22.97 40.32
CA SER A 54 38.86 21.66 40.57
C SER A 54 40.11 21.86 41.41
N PRO A 55 40.65 20.79 42.03
CA PRO A 55 41.87 20.23 41.42
C PRO A 55 41.90 18.69 41.47
N GLY A 56 42.61 18.11 40.50
CA GLY A 56 42.78 16.66 40.36
C GLY A 56 43.91 16.06 41.20
N SER A 57 44.01 14.73 41.17
CA SER A 57 45.24 13.91 41.18
C SER A 57 44.91 12.44 41.50
N MET A 58 45.32 11.53 40.59
CA MET A 58 46.07 10.28 40.82
C MET A 58 45.92 9.52 42.16
N TYR A 59 45.56 8.21 42.11
CA TYR A 59 46.29 7.04 42.67
C TYR A 59 45.37 5.78 42.85
N THR A 60 45.82 4.67 42.23
CA THR A 60 45.88 3.23 42.63
C THR A 60 44.86 2.51 43.55
N ASP A 61 44.53 1.28 43.12
CA ASP A 61 44.32 -0.02 43.82
C ASP A 61 43.59 -0.13 45.17
N GLN A 62 42.60 -1.03 45.26
CA GLN A 62 42.62 -2.26 46.08
C GLN A 62 41.24 -2.95 46.21
N GLU A 63 41.26 -4.29 46.07
CA GLU A 63 40.21 -5.24 46.52
C GLU A 63 40.04 -5.22 48.06
N PRO A 64 39.01 -5.91 48.58
CA PRO A 64 39.34 -6.96 49.56
C PRO A 64 38.49 -8.25 49.44
N GLY A 65 39.10 -9.38 49.86
CA GLY A 65 38.49 -10.71 49.86
C GLY A 65 38.29 -11.39 51.24
N TYR A 66 37.77 -12.62 51.15
CA TYR A 66 37.78 -13.78 52.09
C TYR A 66 36.95 -13.75 53.41
N PRO A 67 36.67 -14.91 54.08
CA PRO A 67 36.78 -16.34 53.72
C PRO A 67 35.59 -17.28 54.12
N MET A 68 35.76 -18.56 53.73
CA MET A 68 35.04 -19.81 54.01
C MET A 68 34.73 -20.16 55.49
N HIS A 69 33.66 -20.94 55.70
CA HIS A 69 33.56 -21.91 56.80
C HIS A 69 32.94 -23.24 56.34
N GLU A 70 33.62 -24.32 56.70
CA GLU A 70 33.23 -25.73 56.54
C GLU A 70 33.18 -26.33 57.95
N HIS A 71 32.12 -27.08 58.30
CA HIS A 71 32.09 -27.95 59.48
C HIS A 71 31.20 -29.18 59.22
N MET A 72 31.82 -30.36 59.30
CA MET A 72 31.19 -31.66 59.48
C MET A 72 30.86 -31.90 60.97
N ALA A 73 29.82 -32.68 61.28
CA ALA A 73 29.91 -34.01 61.94
C ALA A 73 28.61 -34.46 62.66
N GLU A 74 28.46 -35.80 62.76
CA GLU A 74 27.61 -36.64 63.66
C GLU A 74 26.09 -36.73 63.35
N GLY A 75 25.37 -37.86 63.43
CA GLY A 75 25.66 -39.23 63.88
C GLY A 75 24.39 -39.89 64.47
N SER A 76 24.08 -41.13 64.05
CA SER A 76 23.22 -42.17 64.70
C SER A 76 21.68 -42.25 64.45
N GLY A 77 21.23 -43.44 64.00
CA GLY A 77 20.29 -44.30 64.77
C GLY A 77 18.82 -44.49 64.31
N TYR A 78 18.49 -45.75 63.95
CA TYR A 78 17.17 -46.44 64.00
C TYR A 78 16.19 -46.42 62.79
N SER A 79 15.30 -47.43 62.81
CA SER A 79 14.96 -48.37 61.73
C SER A 79 13.45 -48.48 61.37
N GLN A 80 13.12 -48.47 60.06
CA GLN A 80 11.98 -49.08 59.29
C GLN A 80 10.49 -48.93 59.76
N PRO A 81 9.42 -49.18 58.93
CA PRO A 81 9.30 -49.38 57.46
C PRO A 81 8.12 -48.63 56.75
N ARG A 82 8.18 -48.59 55.41
CA ARG A 82 7.12 -48.58 54.35
C ARG A 82 5.82 -47.75 54.51
N GLY A 83 5.61 -46.86 53.53
CA GLY A 83 4.31 -46.42 53.02
C GLY A 83 4.48 -45.70 51.67
N ASP A 84 3.87 -46.22 50.62
CA ASP A 84 4.01 -45.81 49.22
C ASP A 84 3.50 -44.37 48.95
N LEU A 85 4.31 -43.55 48.27
CA LEU A 85 3.92 -42.27 47.66
C LEU A 85 4.46 -42.23 46.22
N PRO A 86 3.67 -41.83 45.21
CA PRO A 86 4.13 -41.78 43.82
C PRO A 86 5.19 -40.69 43.64
N ASP A 87 6.30 -41.09 43.01
CA ASP A 87 7.43 -40.26 42.60
C ASP A 87 6.99 -39.22 41.56
N ASP A 88 6.99 -37.94 41.96
CA ASP A 88 6.70 -36.79 41.11
C ASP A 88 8.03 -36.13 40.69
N SER A 89 8.83 -36.85 39.90
CA SER A 89 10.09 -36.38 39.34
C SER A 89 9.99 -36.19 37.82
N ASN A 90 9.35 -35.08 37.40
CA ASN A 90 9.53 -34.52 36.06
C ASN A 90 9.50 -32.99 36.08
N TYR A 91 10.26 -32.40 37.01
CA TYR A 91 10.66 -30.99 36.90
C TYR A 91 11.98 -30.93 36.13
N ALA A 92 11.89 -30.73 34.82
CA ALA A 92 13.06 -30.56 33.96
C ALA A 92 13.73 -29.21 34.24
N ASP A 93 15.01 -29.27 34.61
CA ASP A 93 15.95 -28.16 34.80
C ASP A 93 16.13 -27.32 33.51
N PRO A 94 15.98 -25.98 33.53
CA PRO A 94 16.03 -25.14 32.35
C PRO A 94 17.43 -24.87 31.75
N TYR A 95 18.51 -25.53 32.20
CA TYR A 95 19.88 -25.25 31.70
C TYR A 95 20.62 -26.40 31.02
N ASN A 96 19.96 -27.48 30.60
CA ASN A 96 20.65 -28.54 29.86
C ASN A 96 20.65 -28.31 28.33
N GLY A 97 21.84 -28.11 27.76
CA GLY A 97 22.11 -27.67 26.38
C GLY A 97 22.10 -28.77 25.31
N GLU A 98 21.50 -29.93 25.55
CA GLU A 98 21.41 -31.00 24.55
C GLU A 98 20.05 -31.02 23.86
N ARG A 99 20.00 -30.31 22.73
CA ARG A 99 18.84 -30.25 21.85
C ARG A 99 18.64 -31.61 21.16
N ALA A 100 17.70 -32.42 21.65
CA ALA A 100 17.15 -33.52 20.87
C ALA A 100 16.57 -32.93 19.57
N LYS A 101 17.26 -33.15 18.44
CA LYS A 101 16.76 -32.78 17.11
C LYS A 101 15.52 -33.63 16.84
N PRO A 102 14.32 -33.07 16.62
CA PRO A 102 13.25 -33.88 16.06
C PRO A 102 13.68 -34.29 14.65
N VAL A 103 13.66 -35.59 14.36
CA VAL A 103 13.80 -36.14 13.02
C VAL A 103 12.58 -35.65 12.24
N ALA A 104 12.71 -34.50 11.60
CA ALA A 104 11.73 -34.00 10.66
C ALA A 104 11.97 -34.74 9.34
N GLU A 105 11.01 -35.56 8.93
CA GLU A 105 10.87 -35.98 7.55
C GLU A 105 10.90 -34.70 6.68
N LYS A 106 11.89 -34.58 5.81
CA LYS A 106 12.07 -33.37 5.00
C LYS A 106 10.90 -33.27 4.03
N ALA A 107 9.92 -32.43 4.37
CA ALA A 107 8.82 -32.08 3.49
C ALA A 107 9.35 -31.68 2.10
N SER A 108 8.62 -32.03 1.05
CA SER A 108 9.01 -31.68 -0.33
C SER A 108 9.24 -30.17 -0.47
N PRO A 109 10.19 -29.71 -1.30
CA PRO A 109 10.45 -28.28 -1.50
C PRO A 109 9.19 -27.48 -1.85
N PHE A 110 8.25 -28.11 -2.58
CA PHE A 110 6.96 -27.53 -2.94
C PHE A 110 6.01 -27.41 -1.73
N ALA A 111 5.93 -28.45 -0.88
CA ALA A 111 5.16 -28.39 0.36
C ALA A 111 5.71 -27.34 1.33
N GLN A 112 7.04 -27.21 1.40
CA GLN A 112 7.71 -26.18 2.20
C GLN A 112 7.43 -24.77 1.65
N PHE A 113 7.43 -24.58 0.33
CA PHE A 113 7.06 -23.32 -0.31
C PHE A 113 5.62 -22.92 0.00
N LEU A 114 4.66 -23.85 -0.10
CA LEU A 114 3.26 -23.62 0.26
C LEU A 114 3.02 -23.47 1.78
N GLY A 115 4.06 -23.59 2.61
CA GLY A 115 3.95 -23.46 4.05
C GLY A 115 3.19 -24.62 4.72
N VAL A 116 3.18 -25.80 4.10
CA VAL A 116 2.65 -27.04 4.69
C VAL A 116 3.73 -27.62 5.60
N GLN A 117 3.54 -27.56 6.92
CA GLN A 117 4.47 -28.14 7.90
C GLN A 117 4.10 -29.61 8.15
N GLU A 118 4.98 -30.55 7.77
CA GLU A 118 4.88 -31.99 8.11
C GLU A 118 5.49 -32.31 9.50
N GLY A 119 5.42 -31.38 10.45
CA GLY A 119 5.88 -31.59 11.83
C GLY A 119 4.83 -31.14 12.83
N LYS A 120 4.36 -32.07 13.69
CA LYS A 120 3.41 -31.77 14.79
C LYS A 120 4.11 -30.96 15.90
N SER A 121 4.33 -29.66 15.67
CA SER A 121 4.67 -28.73 16.76
C SER A 121 3.48 -28.62 17.73
N THR A 122 3.76 -28.64 19.03
CA THR A 122 2.69 -28.55 20.03
C THR A 122 2.00 -27.17 19.94
N LEU A 123 0.74 -27.08 20.34
CA LEU A 123 0.01 -25.81 20.33
C LEU A 123 0.75 -24.74 21.16
N GLN A 124 1.31 -25.14 22.30
CA GLN A 124 2.08 -24.27 23.19
C GLN A 124 3.34 -23.71 22.51
N GLN A 125 4.11 -24.56 21.83
CA GLN A 125 5.29 -24.12 21.07
C GLN A 125 4.94 -23.07 20.00
N ARG A 126 3.81 -23.24 19.30
CA ARG A 126 3.36 -22.26 18.30
C ARG A 126 2.95 -20.92 18.91
N ILE A 127 2.28 -20.95 20.06
CA ILE A 127 1.92 -19.75 20.81
C ILE A 127 3.19 -19.02 21.28
N ASP A 128 4.16 -19.76 21.83
CA ASP A 128 5.39 -19.17 22.35
C ASP A 128 6.28 -18.62 21.24
N MET A 129 6.37 -19.30 20.08
CA MET A 129 7.04 -18.76 18.90
C MET A 129 6.39 -17.46 18.41
N LYS A 130 5.05 -17.40 18.36
CA LYS A 130 4.32 -16.18 17.99
C LYS A 130 4.56 -15.04 18.98
N LYS A 131 4.53 -15.33 20.29
CA LYS A 131 4.84 -14.33 21.34
C LYS A 131 6.26 -13.79 21.24
N ARG A 132 7.21 -14.62 20.81
CA ARG A 132 8.61 -14.25 20.57
C ARG A 132 8.83 -13.56 19.21
N GLY A 133 7.78 -13.36 18.41
CA GLY A 133 7.88 -12.77 17.08
C GLY A 133 8.62 -13.65 16.05
N VAL A 134 8.75 -14.95 16.33
CA VAL A 134 9.43 -15.89 15.44
C VAL A 134 8.43 -16.33 14.37
N GLY A 135 8.64 -15.86 13.14
CA GLY A 135 7.89 -16.27 11.97
C GLY A 135 8.15 -17.73 11.56
N ARG A 136 7.45 -18.20 10.53
CA ARG A 136 7.67 -19.52 9.91
C ARG A 136 9.05 -19.65 9.28
N GLN A 137 9.62 -18.54 8.83
CA GLN A 137 10.95 -18.49 8.23
C GLN A 137 11.72 -17.24 8.67
N ARG A 138 13.06 -17.33 8.62
CA ARG A 138 13.95 -16.24 9.03
C ARG A 138 14.09 -15.15 7.98
N TYR A 139 14.16 -15.55 6.70
CA TYR A 139 14.47 -14.65 5.60
C TYR A 139 13.28 -14.47 4.66
N PRO A 140 12.96 -13.23 4.25
CA PRO A 140 11.88 -12.92 3.33
C PRO A 140 12.40 -12.92 1.87
N PHE A 141 12.61 -14.11 1.31
CA PHE A 141 13.24 -14.27 0.00
C PHE A 141 12.44 -13.64 -1.14
N VAL A 142 11.11 -13.79 -1.12
CA VAL A 142 10.23 -13.27 -2.18
C VAL A 142 10.27 -11.75 -2.18
N VAL A 143 10.21 -11.12 -1.00
CA VAL A 143 10.34 -9.67 -0.85
C VAL A 143 11.67 -9.19 -1.42
N TRP A 144 12.79 -9.84 -1.10
CA TRP A 144 14.10 -9.44 -1.64
C TRP A 144 14.18 -9.57 -3.16
N ILE A 145 13.67 -10.67 -3.72
CA ILE A 145 13.64 -10.90 -5.18
C ILE A 145 12.78 -9.83 -5.86
N LEU A 146 11.59 -9.55 -5.33
CA LEU A 146 10.69 -8.53 -5.87
C LEU A 146 11.30 -7.13 -5.75
N THR A 147 11.95 -6.81 -4.64
CA THR A 147 12.70 -5.55 -4.47
C THR A 147 13.77 -5.40 -5.54
N ALA A 148 14.59 -6.43 -5.77
CA ALA A 148 15.61 -6.39 -6.81
C ALA A 148 15.00 -6.20 -8.21
N ALA A 149 13.90 -6.91 -8.51
CA ALA A 149 13.18 -6.77 -9.78
C ALA A 149 12.60 -5.36 -9.98
N MET A 150 12.02 -4.76 -8.93
CA MET A 150 11.49 -3.40 -8.97
C MET A 150 12.60 -2.35 -9.19
N VAL A 151 13.75 -2.51 -8.52
CA VAL A 151 14.90 -1.61 -8.74
C VAL A 151 15.44 -1.74 -10.16
N ALA A 152 15.59 -2.97 -10.68
CA ALA A 152 16.04 -3.19 -12.06
C ALA A 152 15.07 -2.60 -13.09
N THR A 153 13.76 -2.78 -12.85
CA THR A 153 12.70 -2.20 -13.70
C THR A 153 12.76 -0.67 -13.65
N PHE A 154 12.95 -0.08 -12.48
CA PHE A 154 13.06 1.37 -12.34
C PHE A 154 14.28 1.96 -13.06
N ILE A 155 15.42 1.26 -13.06
CA ILE A 155 16.57 1.66 -13.87
C ILE A 155 16.19 1.65 -15.36
N TYR A 156 15.49 0.62 -15.82
CA TYR A 156 15.00 0.55 -17.19
C TYR A 156 14.02 1.70 -17.52
N GLU A 157 13.12 2.04 -16.62
CA GLU A 157 12.18 3.17 -16.77
C GLU A 157 12.92 4.50 -16.98
N LEU A 158 13.98 4.75 -16.19
CA LEU A 158 14.83 5.95 -16.32
C LEU A 158 15.62 5.96 -17.64
N VAL A 159 16.15 4.82 -18.07
CA VAL A 159 16.85 4.69 -19.36
C VAL A 159 15.89 4.91 -20.52
N ALA A 160 14.69 4.33 -20.47
CA ALA A 160 13.66 4.52 -21.49
C ALA A 160 13.28 6.00 -21.61
N ASN A 161 13.13 6.71 -20.49
CA ASN A 161 12.83 8.15 -20.52
C ASN A 161 13.99 8.97 -21.06
N ASN A 162 15.23 8.61 -20.71
CA ASN A 162 16.42 9.27 -21.23
C ASN A 162 16.53 9.12 -22.75
N ASN A 163 16.21 7.94 -23.28
CA ASN A 163 16.21 7.71 -24.71
C ASN A 163 15.09 8.48 -25.43
N ALA A 164 13.94 8.68 -24.77
CA ALA A 164 12.82 9.43 -25.33
C ALA A 164 13.00 10.95 -25.26
N GLN A 165 13.36 11.50 -24.10
CA GLN A 165 13.35 12.95 -23.82
C GLN A 165 14.76 13.56 -23.68
N GLY A 166 15.81 12.76 -23.73
CA GLY A 166 17.19 13.18 -23.45
C GLY A 166 17.51 13.35 -21.96
N THR A 167 16.54 13.10 -21.06
CA THR A 167 16.74 13.16 -19.61
C THR A 167 16.08 11.97 -18.89
N PRO A 168 16.69 11.40 -17.83
CA PRO A 168 16.08 10.28 -17.08
C PRO A 168 14.81 10.67 -16.32
N VAL A 169 14.72 11.94 -15.90
CA VAL A 169 13.58 12.52 -15.20
C VAL A 169 12.89 13.52 -16.12
N SER A 170 11.56 13.46 -16.16
CA SER A 170 10.73 14.34 -16.97
C SER A 170 10.37 15.62 -16.21
N PHE A 171 10.94 16.74 -16.67
CA PHE A 171 10.58 18.09 -16.23
C PHE A 171 9.70 18.83 -17.25
N LYS A 172 9.48 18.22 -18.42
CA LYS A 172 8.78 18.78 -19.57
C LYS A 172 7.97 17.67 -20.26
N PRO A 173 6.76 17.96 -20.78
CA PRO A 173 6.08 19.26 -20.80
C PRO A 173 5.43 19.62 -19.46
N VAL A 174 5.24 18.64 -18.59
CA VAL A 174 4.75 18.79 -17.22
C VAL A 174 5.77 18.17 -16.28
N VAL A 175 6.08 18.85 -15.19
CA VAL A 175 7.02 18.34 -14.18
C VAL A 175 6.43 17.11 -13.50
N ASN A 176 7.15 15.99 -13.54
CA ASN A 176 6.83 14.85 -12.70
C ASN A 176 7.37 15.08 -11.28
N TYR A 177 6.49 15.47 -10.37
CA TYR A 177 6.82 15.73 -8.95
C TYR A 177 7.40 14.52 -8.21
N MET A 178 7.24 13.30 -8.72
CA MET A 178 7.83 12.10 -8.14
C MET A 178 9.30 11.90 -8.54
N LEU A 179 9.86 12.79 -9.37
CA LEU A 179 11.21 12.71 -9.93
C LEU A 179 11.40 11.40 -10.72
N GLY A 180 10.66 11.25 -11.81
CA GLY A 180 10.72 10.06 -12.66
C GLY A 180 10.36 10.31 -14.12
N PRO A 181 10.13 9.23 -14.88
CA PRO A 181 9.77 9.28 -16.29
C PRO A 181 8.49 10.07 -16.58
N SER A 182 8.27 10.41 -17.84
CA SER A 182 7.00 10.98 -18.30
C SER A 182 5.87 9.94 -18.27
N SER A 183 4.62 10.40 -18.24
CA SER A 183 3.45 9.50 -18.30
C SER A 183 3.41 8.66 -19.57
N THR A 184 3.83 9.23 -20.71
CA THR A 184 3.84 8.55 -22.00
C THR A 184 4.93 7.47 -22.05
N THR A 185 6.10 7.73 -21.48
CA THR A 185 7.13 6.70 -21.28
C THR A 185 6.61 5.58 -20.39
N LEU A 186 5.96 5.90 -19.25
CA LEU A 186 5.39 4.89 -18.34
C LEU A 186 4.32 4.03 -19.04
N ILE A 187 3.46 4.62 -19.87
CA ILE A 187 2.51 3.87 -20.69
C ILE A 187 3.25 2.93 -21.64
N ASN A 188 4.26 3.42 -22.34
CA ASN A 188 5.01 2.62 -23.31
C ASN A 188 5.70 1.40 -22.68
N VAL A 189 6.25 1.55 -21.48
CA VAL A 189 6.95 0.45 -20.78
C VAL A 189 6.02 -0.52 -20.04
N GLY A 190 4.71 -0.23 -19.95
CA GLY A 190 3.73 -1.20 -19.45
C GLY A 190 2.84 -0.74 -18.29
N ALA A 191 2.66 0.56 -18.04
CA ALA A 191 1.75 1.05 -17.01
C ALA A 191 0.29 0.61 -17.26
N ARG A 192 -0.54 0.58 -16.22
CA ARG A 192 -1.98 0.31 -16.38
C ARG A 192 -2.58 1.49 -17.12
N PHE A 193 -3.09 1.26 -18.33
CA PHE A 193 -3.73 2.29 -19.14
C PHE A 193 -4.88 1.65 -19.93
N PRO A 194 -6.15 1.83 -19.51
CA PRO A 194 -7.29 1.15 -20.11
C PRO A 194 -7.42 1.26 -21.64
N PRO A 195 -7.09 2.39 -22.30
CA PRO A 195 -7.08 2.46 -23.76
C PRO A 195 -6.09 1.51 -24.46
N CYS A 196 -5.03 1.03 -23.78
CA CYS A 196 -4.16 -0.03 -24.32
C CYS A 196 -4.72 -1.45 -24.12
N MET A 197 -5.71 -1.60 -23.22
CA MET A 197 -6.17 -2.89 -22.71
C MET A 197 -7.51 -3.30 -23.29
N LYS A 198 -8.35 -2.33 -23.68
CA LYS A 198 -9.63 -2.53 -24.37
C LYS A 198 -9.98 -1.29 -25.19
N LEU A 199 -10.94 -1.43 -26.11
CA LEU A 199 -11.52 -0.27 -26.79
C LEU A 199 -12.29 0.61 -25.78
N VAL A 200 -11.91 1.88 -25.70
CA VAL A 200 -12.61 2.91 -24.93
C VAL A 200 -13.15 3.94 -25.91
N THR A 201 -14.47 4.03 -26.05
CA THR A 201 -15.12 4.90 -27.05
C THR A 201 -14.75 6.38 -26.90
N ALA A 202 -14.50 6.84 -25.68
CA ALA A 202 -14.07 8.21 -25.39
C ALA A 202 -12.58 8.48 -25.74
N LEU A 203 -11.77 7.44 -25.94
CA LEU A 203 -10.34 7.51 -26.27
C LEU A 203 -10.00 6.39 -27.27
N PRO A 204 -10.45 6.48 -28.53
CA PRO A 204 -10.12 5.49 -29.54
C PRO A 204 -8.60 5.42 -29.80
N PRO A 205 -8.07 4.30 -30.33
CA PRO A 205 -6.63 4.14 -30.60
C PRO A 205 -6.02 5.24 -31.48
N THR A 206 -6.82 5.88 -32.33
CA THR A 206 -6.43 6.99 -33.21
C THR A 206 -6.33 8.35 -32.51
N THR A 207 -6.75 8.45 -31.24
CA THR A 207 -6.69 9.70 -30.46
C THR A 207 -5.25 10.19 -30.39
N GLN A 208 -5.05 11.46 -30.73
CA GLN A 208 -3.74 12.10 -30.74
C GLN A 208 -3.43 12.70 -29.37
N ILE A 209 -2.31 12.30 -28.80
CA ILE A 209 -1.75 12.88 -27.56
C ILE A 209 -0.25 13.11 -27.77
N GLY A 210 0.42 13.83 -26.87
CA GLY A 210 1.86 14.09 -26.99
C GLY A 210 2.68 12.81 -27.10
N CYS A 211 3.63 12.75 -28.03
CA CYS A 211 4.56 11.62 -28.20
C CYS A 211 5.47 11.42 -26.97
N LEU A 212 6.23 10.32 -26.95
CA LEU A 212 7.20 10.02 -25.88
C LEU A 212 8.28 11.12 -25.73
N ASN A 213 8.77 11.62 -26.85
CA ASN A 213 9.79 12.67 -26.93
C ASN A 213 9.23 14.10 -26.86
N ASN A 214 7.90 14.28 -26.76
CA ASN A 214 7.32 15.61 -26.67
C ASN A 214 7.76 16.30 -25.37
N THR A 215 8.41 17.45 -25.51
CA THR A 215 8.83 18.31 -24.38
C THR A 215 8.18 19.70 -24.41
N ALA A 216 7.31 19.97 -25.39
CA ALA A 216 6.60 21.24 -25.55
C ALA A 216 5.20 21.23 -24.92
N ASN A 217 4.77 22.40 -24.42
CA ASN A 217 3.41 22.66 -23.95
C ASN A 217 2.89 23.97 -24.59
N PRO A 218 1.95 23.93 -25.56
CA PRO A 218 1.24 22.75 -26.07
C PRO A 218 2.16 21.80 -26.85
N ALA A 219 1.73 20.54 -27.01
CA ALA A 219 2.51 19.50 -27.65
C ALA A 219 2.78 19.82 -29.14
N THR A 220 4.04 19.74 -29.56
CA THR A 220 4.45 19.92 -30.96
C THR A 220 4.53 18.59 -31.70
N GLU A 221 4.76 17.51 -30.97
CA GLU A 221 4.83 16.15 -31.50
C GLU A 221 3.68 15.33 -30.94
N ILE A 222 2.79 14.89 -31.83
CA ILE A 222 1.59 14.12 -31.51
C ILE A 222 1.68 12.71 -32.08
N CYS A 223 1.28 11.74 -31.28
CA CYS A 223 1.29 10.33 -31.58
C CYS A 223 -0.08 9.74 -31.25
N SER A 224 -0.45 8.65 -31.93
CA SER A 224 -1.67 7.93 -31.61
C SER A 224 -1.52 7.20 -30.27
N ILE A 225 -2.65 6.84 -29.65
CA ILE A 225 -2.64 5.97 -28.48
C ILE A 225 -1.98 4.62 -28.80
N GLU A 226 -2.19 4.08 -30.00
CA GLU A 226 -1.54 2.84 -30.45
C GLU A 226 -0.01 2.94 -30.39
N ASP A 227 0.56 4.02 -30.91
CA ASP A 227 2.02 4.25 -30.89
C ASP A 227 2.56 4.32 -29.45
N ILE A 228 1.83 5.00 -28.57
CA ILE A 228 2.23 5.20 -27.17
C ILE A 228 2.09 3.91 -26.36
N CYS A 229 1.06 3.12 -26.65
CA CYS A 229 0.86 1.81 -26.03
C CYS A 229 1.99 0.83 -26.36
N GLY A 230 2.78 1.05 -27.42
CA GLY A 230 3.96 0.25 -27.74
C GLY A 230 3.64 -1.23 -27.95
N PHE A 231 4.60 -2.10 -27.64
CA PHE A 231 4.48 -3.58 -27.75
C PHE A 231 3.98 -4.09 -29.13
N GLY A 232 4.32 -3.39 -30.21
CA GLY A 232 3.95 -3.77 -31.58
C GLY A 232 2.61 -3.23 -32.09
N GLY A 233 1.87 -2.47 -31.28
CA GLY A 233 0.58 -1.89 -31.68
C GLY A 233 -0.57 -2.90 -31.65
N PHE A 234 -1.70 -2.54 -32.27
CA PHE A 234 -2.95 -3.32 -32.31
C PHE A 234 -3.28 -3.83 -33.71
N HIS A 235 -2.62 -3.33 -34.75
CA HIS A 235 -2.76 -3.81 -36.14
C HIS A 235 -4.22 -3.84 -36.64
N ASN A 236 -4.95 -2.73 -36.46
CA ASN A 236 -6.37 -2.59 -36.79
C ASN A 236 -7.33 -3.55 -36.04
N LYS A 237 -6.90 -4.07 -34.88
CA LYS A 237 -7.76 -4.84 -33.96
C LYS A 237 -8.03 -4.04 -32.69
N ASP A 238 -8.98 -4.52 -31.90
CA ASP A 238 -9.24 -3.95 -30.58
C ASP A 238 -8.00 -4.10 -29.66
N PRO A 239 -7.70 -3.06 -28.84
CA PRO A 239 -6.63 -3.15 -27.85
C PRO A 239 -6.81 -4.34 -26.90
N ASN A 240 -5.73 -5.08 -26.64
CA ASN A 240 -5.77 -6.29 -25.80
C ASN A 240 -4.45 -6.55 -25.03
N GLN A 241 -3.84 -5.50 -24.47
CA GLN A 241 -2.62 -5.64 -23.66
C GLN A 241 -2.96 -6.04 -22.21
N TRP A 242 -3.57 -7.23 -22.02
CA TRP A 242 -4.05 -7.74 -20.72
C TRP A 242 -2.96 -7.84 -19.64
N PHE A 243 -1.69 -8.03 -20.05
CA PHE A 243 -0.55 -8.11 -19.14
C PHE A 243 -0.37 -6.84 -18.29
N ARG A 244 -0.99 -5.72 -18.69
CA ARG A 244 -1.06 -4.46 -17.94
C ARG A 244 -1.88 -4.54 -16.64
N PHE A 245 -2.45 -5.69 -16.30
CA PHE A 245 -2.89 -5.99 -14.93
C PHE A 245 -1.74 -6.44 -14.01
N ILE A 246 -0.61 -6.88 -14.57
CA ILE A 246 0.53 -7.47 -13.83
C ILE A 246 1.74 -6.53 -13.87
N THR A 247 2.15 -6.08 -15.06
CA THR A 247 3.34 -5.24 -15.26
C THR A 247 3.42 -4.00 -14.36
N PRO A 248 2.32 -3.29 -14.05
CA PRO A 248 2.40 -2.07 -13.24
C PRO A 248 2.91 -2.32 -11.81
N ILE A 249 2.82 -3.56 -11.31
CA ILE A 249 3.33 -3.94 -9.97
C ILE A 249 4.83 -3.65 -9.85
N PHE A 250 5.57 -3.69 -10.96
CA PHE A 250 7.03 -3.50 -10.97
C PHE A 250 7.46 -2.07 -11.32
N LEU A 251 6.60 -1.31 -11.99
CA LEU A 251 6.86 0.02 -12.50
C LEU A 251 6.70 1.08 -11.40
N HIS A 252 7.46 2.17 -11.47
CA HIS A 252 7.41 3.26 -10.50
C HIS A 252 7.48 4.62 -11.17
N ALA A 253 6.62 5.52 -10.71
CA ALA A 253 6.50 6.86 -11.27
C ALA A 253 7.69 7.80 -10.96
N GLY A 254 8.63 7.39 -10.13
CA GLY A 254 9.82 8.17 -9.79
C GLY A 254 10.50 7.74 -8.49
N PHE A 255 11.62 8.39 -8.15
CA PHE A 255 12.45 8.02 -6.99
C PHE A 255 11.66 8.06 -5.68
N ILE A 256 10.85 9.09 -5.46
CA ILE A 256 10.07 9.24 -4.22
C ILE A 256 9.09 8.06 -4.08
N HIS A 257 8.42 7.71 -5.17
CA HIS A 257 7.45 6.62 -5.18
C HIS A 257 8.12 5.26 -4.96
N LEU A 258 9.28 5.01 -5.58
CA LEU A 258 10.05 3.78 -5.35
C LEU A 258 10.50 3.67 -3.88
N ILE A 259 11.08 4.73 -3.31
CA ILE A 259 11.58 4.72 -1.92
C ILE A 259 10.46 4.40 -0.94
N LEU A 260 9.29 5.02 -1.07
CA LEU A 260 8.14 4.76 -0.21
C LEU A 260 7.66 3.31 -0.32
N ASN A 261 7.59 2.76 -1.54
CA ASN A 261 7.27 1.34 -1.73
C ASN A 261 8.34 0.44 -1.13
N MET A 262 9.63 0.72 -1.35
CA MET A 262 10.71 -0.10 -0.80
C MET A 262 10.72 -0.08 0.74
N LEU A 263 10.43 1.07 1.36
CA LEU A 263 10.31 1.17 2.81
C LEU A 263 9.19 0.25 3.33
N ALA A 264 7.99 0.33 2.77
CA ALA A 264 6.88 -0.52 3.19
C ALA A 264 7.08 -2.01 2.85
N GLN A 265 7.66 -2.29 1.69
CA GLN A 265 7.98 -3.65 1.21
C GLN A 265 9.01 -4.33 2.14
N LEU A 266 10.13 -3.66 2.44
CA LEU A 266 11.21 -4.22 3.25
C LEU A 266 10.91 -4.25 4.76
N THR A 267 9.85 -3.58 5.20
CA THR A 267 9.37 -3.60 6.59
C THR A 267 8.15 -4.51 6.75
N VAL A 268 6.98 -4.02 6.36
CA VAL A 268 5.68 -4.69 6.56
C VAL A 268 5.60 -5.96 5.72
N SER A 269 5.87 -5.89 4.41
CA SER A 269 5.75 -7.08 3.56
C SER A 269 6.79 -8.14 3.92
N ALA A 270 8.01 -7.74 4.28
CA ALA A 270 9.04 -8.64 4.79
C ALA A 270 8.62 -9.34 6.09
N GLN A 271 7.98 -8.63 7.01
CA GLN A 271 7.44 -9.23 8.23
C GLN A 271 6.34 -10.25 7.89
N VAL A 272 5.38 -9.87 7.03
CA VAL A 272 4.29 -10.75 6.61
C VAL A 272 4.84 -12.00 5.94
N GLU A 273 5.84 -11.90 5.07
CA GLU A 273 6.47 -13.07 4.44
C GLU A 273 7.13 -14.00 5.47
N ARG A 274 7.84 -13.46 6.47
CA ARG A 274 8.43 -14.28 7.54
C ARG A 274 7.38 -15.03 8.33
N GLU A 275 6.25 -14.41 8.61
CA GLU A 275 5.14 -15.01 9.35
C GLU A 275 4.32 -16.01 8.52
N MET A 276 3.99 -15.64 7.29
CA MET A 276 3.09 -16.38 6.40
C MET A 276 3.79 -17.56 5.71
N GLY A 277 5.08 -17.40 5.39
CA GLY A 277 5.85 -18.27 4.49
C GLY A 277 5.79 -17.78 3.04
N SER A 278 6.85 -18.07 2.27
CA SER A 278 7.06 -17.48 0.93
C SER A 278 5.96 -17.79 -0.08
N GLY A 279 5.42 -19.01 -0.14
CA GLY A 279 4.39 -19.34 -1.14
C GLY A 279 3.04 -18.69 -0.87
N GLY A 280 2.58 -18.71 0.39
CA GLY A 280 1.37 -18.00 0.80
C GLY A 280 1.49 -16.48 0.59
N PHE A 281 2.66 -15.93 0.92
CA PHE A 281 2.97 -14.52 0.67
C PHE A 281 2.97 -14.20 -0.83
N PHE A 282 3.66 -14.99 -1.66
CA PHE A 282 3.73 -14.79 -3.11
C PHE A 282 2.33 -14.73 -3.75
N ILE A 283 1.47 -15.72 -3.45
CA ILE A 283 0.11 -15.76 -3.98
C ILE A 283 -0.69 -14.53 -3.52
N THR A 284 -0.59 -14.19 -2.23
CA THR A 284 -1.32 -13.04 -1.67
C THR A 284 -0.86 -11.72 -2.28
N TYR A 285 0.46 -11.55 -2.46
CA TYR A 285 1.06 -10.34 -3.02
C TYR A 285 0.61 -10.11 -4.47
N PHE A 286 0.70 -11.14 -5.32
CA PHE A 286 0.27 -11.02 -6.72
C PHE A 286 -1.24 -10.95 -6.85
N ALA A 287 -2.02 -11.70 -6.07
CA ALA A 287 -3.47 -11.58 -6.08
C ALA A 287 -3.93 -10.17 -5.72
N ALA A 288 -3.31 -9.55 -4.70
CA ALA A 288 -3.57 -8.17 -4.31
C ALA A 288 -3.22 -7.17 -5.41
N GLY A 289 -2.00 -7.22 -5.96
CA GLY A 289 -1.57 -6.29 -7.00
C GLY A 289 -2.42 -6.39 -8.27
N ILE A 290 -2.67 -7.61 -8.74
CA ILE A 290 -3.45 -7.86 -9.96
C ILE A 290 -4.89 -7.42 -9.77
N PHE A 291 -5.54 -7.83 -8.68
CA PHE A 291 -6.92 -7.43 -8.43
C PHE A 291 -7.05 -5.93 -8.15
N GLY A 292 -6.06 -5.32 -7.49
CA GLY A 292 -5.96 -3.86 -7.37
C GLY A 292 -5.97 -3.18 -8.74
N ASN A 293 -5.13 -3.64 -9.67
CA ASN A 293 -5.11 -3.13 -11.05
C ASN A 293 -6.44 -3.40 -11.78
N VAL A 294 -7.11 -4.53 -11.54
CA VAL A 294 -8.46 -4.79 -12.09
C VAL A 294 -9.47 -3.79 -11.55
N LEU A 295 -9.48 -3.52 -10.24
CA LEU A 295 -10.40 -2.56 -9.64
C LEU A 295 -10.12 -1.14 -10.16
N GLY A 296 -8.85 -0.73 -10.23
CA GLY A 296 -8.43 0.55 -10.80
C GLY A 296 -8.77 0.70 -12.28
N ALA A 297 -8.65 -0.36 -13.08
CA ALA A 297 -9.03 -0.31 -14.49
C ALA A 297 -10.53 -0.11 -14.72
N ASN A 298 -11.37 -0.52 -13.77
CA ASN A 298 -12.82 -0.32 -13.83
C ASN A 298 -13.24 1.10 -13.44
N PHE A 299 -12.61 1.68 -12.41
CA PHE A 299 -13.19 2.82 -11.70
C PHE A 299 -12.28 4.06 -11.61
N ALA A 300 -10.97 3.92 -11.86
CA ALA A 300 -10.08 5.07 -11.95
C ALA A 300 -10.21 5.77 -13.32
N LEU A 301 -9.70 6.99 -13.41
CA LEU A 301 -9.67 7.77 -14.66
C LEU A 301 -8.91 7.02 -15.75
N VAL A 302 -9.58 6.65 -16.84
CA VAL A 302 -9.00 5.81 -17.90
C VAL A 302 -7.87 6.48 -18.69
N GLY A 303 -7.84 7.82 -18.73
CA GLY A 303 -6.80 8.59 -19.38
C GLY A 303 -5.56 8.80 -18.49
N ARG A 304 -5.53 8.26 -17.27
CA ARG A 304 -4.41 8.40 -16.34
C ARG A 304 -3.72 7.05 -16.16
N PRO A 305 -2.42 6.94 -16.48
CA PRO A 305 -1.69 5.71 -16.22
C PRO A 305 -1.48 5.51 -14.71
N SER A 306 -1.45 4.25 -14.30
CA SER A 306 -1.16 3.84 -12.93
C SER A 306 0.00 2.85 -12.90
N VAL A 307 0.87 3.01 -11.91
CA VAL A 307 2.04 2.16 -11.66
C VAL A 307 2.26 1.99 -10.16
N GLY A 308 3.07 1.01 -9.78
CA GLY A 308 3.53 0.82 -8.41
C GLY A 308 3.09 -0.51 -7.80
N ALA A 309 3.95 -1.04 -6.93
CA ALA A 309 3.69 -2.21 -6.09
C ALA A 309 2.67 -1.94 -4.97
N SER A 310 2.25 -0.69 -4.79
CA SER A 310 1.47 -0.24 -3.63
C SER A 310 0.16 -1.00 -3.44
N GLY A 311 -0.55 -1.43 -4.50
CA GLY A 311 -1.70 -2.32 -4.37
C GLY A 311 -1.37 -3.65 -3.68
N SER A 312 -0.25 -4.27 -4.04
CA SER A 312 0.26 -5.48 -3.38
C SER A 312 0.65 -5.22 -1.92
N ILE A 313 1.28 -4.08 -1.65
CA ILE A 313 1.69 -3.68 -0.29
C ILE A 313 0.48 -3.43 0.60
N PHE A 314 -0.57 -2.76 0.12
CA PHE A 314 -1.85 -2.63 0.84
C PHE A 314 -2.49 -3.98 1.09
N GLY A 315 -2.30 -4.93 0.17
CA GLY A 315 -2.63 -6.32 0.41
C GLY A 315 -1.89 -6.91 1.62
N THR A 316 -0.60 -6.63 1.77
CA THR A 316 0.17 -7.08 2.96
C THR A 316 -0.30 -6.40 4.24
N ILE A 317 -0.70 -5.12 4.18
CA ILE A 317 -1.34 -4.43 5.30
C ILE A 317 -2.65 -5.13 5.68
N ALA A 318 -3.49 -5.52 4.71
CA ALA A 318 -4.71 -6.28 5.01
C ALA A 318 -4.43 -7.63 5.70
N VAL A 319 -3.32 -8.31 5.40
CA VAL A 319 -2.92 -9.53 6.12
C VAL A 319 -2.62 -9.24 7.60
N THR A 320 -2.06 -8.09 7.93
CA THR A 320 -1.89 -7.68 9.34
C THR A 320 -3.22 -7.44 10.06
N TRP A 321 -4.27 -7.03 9.34
CA TRP A 321 -5.63 -6.93 9.89
C TRP A 321 -6.22 -8.32 10.13
N VAL A 322 -6.03 -9.25 9.18
CA VAL A 322 -6.40 -10.66 9.35
C VAL A 322 -5.73 -11.25 10.59
N ASP A 323 -4.44 -10.97 10.80
CA ASP A 323 -3.72 -11.38 12.01
C ASP A 323 -4.37 -10.81 13.28
N LEU A 324 -4.59 -9.49 13.31
CA LEU A 324 -5.17 -8.81 14.47
C LEU A 324 -6.54 -9.37 14.85
N PHE A 325 -7.42 -9.60 13.87
CA PHE A 325 -8.76 -10.12 14.14
C PHE A 325 -8.72 -11.60 14.55
N ALA A 326 -7.91 -12.42 13.89
CA ALA A 326 -7.76 -13.83 14.23
C ALA A 326 -7.12 -14.05 15.62
N HIS A 327 -6.33 -13.09 16.10
CA HIS A 327 -5.61 -13.17 17.36
C HIS A 327 -5.99 -12.05 18.35
N TRP A 328 -7.22 -11.51 18.25
CA TRP A 328 -7.66 -10.34 19.02
C TRP A 328 -7.35 -10.43 20.53
N LYS A 329 -7.57 -11.60 21.13
CA LYS A 329 -7.35 -11.86 22.56
C LYS A 329 -5.86 -11.91 22.97
N TYR A 330 -4.96 -12.10 22.01
CA TYR A 330 -3.52 -12.25 22.26
C TYR A 330 -2.75 -10.94 22.06
N HIS A 331 -3.32 -9.97 21.35
CA HIS A 331 -2.70 -8.67 21.19
C HIS A 331 -2.95 -7.78 22.42
N TYR A 332 -1.92 -7.08 22.86
CA TYR A 332 -2.05 -6.04 23.88
C TYR A 332 -2.80 -4.84 23.29
N ARG A 333 -3.90 -4.43 23.95
CA ARG A 333 -4.77 -3.29 23.53
C ARG A 333 -5.16 -3.35 22.03
N PRO A 334 -5.87 -4.40 21.59
CA PRO A 334 -6.14 -4.65 20.16
C PRO A 334 -6.95 -3.53 19.51
N ALA A 335 -7.89 -2.91 20.23
CA ALA A 335 -8.67 -1.77 19.73
C ALA A 335 -7.79 -0.54 19.41
N ARG A 336 -6.76 -0.26 20.24
CA ARG A 336 -5.80 0.82 19.98
C ARG A 336 -4.95 0.50 18.75
N LYS A 337 -4.52 -0.75 18.61
CA LYS A 337 -3.78 -1.22 17.42
C LYS A 337 -4.62 -1.08 16.15
N LEU A 338 -5.90 -1.48 16.20
CA LEU A 338 -6.84 -1.29 15.10
C LEU A 338 -7.00 0.18 14.71
N ALA A 339 -7.11 1.08 15.70
CA ALA A 339 -7.21 2.51 15.44
C ALA A 339 -5.96 3.06 14.72
N PHE A 340 -4.75 2.67 15.14
CA PHE A 340 -3.53 3.05 14.43
C PHE A 340 -3.48 2.49 13.00
N MET A 341 -3.83 1.21 12.81
CA MET A 341 -3.86 0.60 11.48
C MET A 341 -4.92 1.24 10.56
N ALA A 342 -6.04 1.72 11.12
CA ALA A 342 -7.04 2.48 10.39
C ALA A 342 -6.54 3.86 9.98
N ILE A 343 -5.78 4.55 10.85
CA ILE A 343 -5.12 5.81 10.51
C ILE A 343 -4.10 5.60 9.39
N GLU A 344 -3.28 4.55 9.47
CA GLU A 344 -2.33 4.18 8.41
C GLU A 344 -3.04 3.94 7.06
N LEU A 345 -4.19 3.26 7.07
CA LEU A 345 -5.01 3.06 5.87
C LEU A 345 -5.51 4.39 5.30
N VAL A 346 -6.00 5.30 6.15
CA VAL A 346 -6.47 6.63 5.72
C VAL A 346 -5.34 7.46 5.13
N ILE A 347 -4.16 7.46 5.77
CA ILE A 347 -2.96 8.15 5.26
C ILE A 347 -2.56 7.55 3.91
N GLY A 348 -2.58 6.22 3.79
CA GLY A 348 -2.28 5.53 2.55
C GLY A 348 -3.21 5.96 1.41
N VAL A 349 -4.53 6.02 1.66
CA VAL A 349 -5.52 6.51 0.68
C VAL A 349 -5.32 8.01 0.38
N ALA A 350 -4.91 8.82 1.38
CA ALA A 350 -4.58 10.22 1.15
C ALA A 350 -3.37 10.39 0.20
N VAL A 351 -2.36 9.52 0.31
CA VAL A 351 -1.20 9.49 -0.61
C VAL A 351 -1.63 9.10 -2.04
N GLY A 352 -2.70 8.32 -2.19
CA GLY A 352 -3.21 7.93 -3.51
C GLY A 352 -3.86 9.05 -4.34
N TYR A 353 -3.96 10.27 -3.80
CA TYR A 353 -4.33 11.45 -4.59
C TYR A 353 -3.14 12.07 -5.35
N ILE A 354 -1.91 11.64 -5.07
CA ILE A 354 -0.73 12.06 -5.84
C ILE A 354 -0.79 11.38 -7.22
N PRO A 355 -0.46 12.09 -8.33
CA PRO A 355 -0.45 11.52 -9.67
C PRO A 355 0.29 10.18 -9.75
N PHE A 356 -0.17 9.28 -10.63
CA PHE A 356 0.32 7.90 -10.82
C PHE A 356 0.02 6.90 -9.70
N VAL A 357 -0.39 7.36 -8.51
CA VAL A 357 -0.84 6.49 -7.42
C VAL A 357 -2.36 6.30 -7.55
N ASP A 358 -2.82 5.07 -7.34
CA ASP A 358 -4.21 4.69 -7.59
C ASP A 358 -4.88 4.14 -6.33
N ASN A 359 -5.79 4.93 -5.78
CA ASN A 359 -6.59 4.55 -4.62
C ASN A 359 -7.46 3.31 -4.85
N PHE A 360 -7.97 3.08 -6.06
CA PHE A 360 -8.69 1.85 -6.37
C PHE A 360 -7.75 0.65 -6.38
N ALA A 361 -6.50 0.83 -6.82
CA ALA A 361 -5.51 -0.24 -6.72
C ALA A 361 -5.16 -0.57 -5.26
N HIS A 362 -5.03 0.45 -4.40
CA HIS A 362 -4.82 0.28 -2.96
C HIS A 362 -5.98 -0.45 -2.29
N LEU A 363 -7.20 0.04 -2.46
CA LEU A 363 -8.39 -0.56 -1.86
C LEU A 363 -8.67 -1.97 -2.41
N GLY A 364 -8.48 -2.17 -3.72
CA GLY A 364 -8.64 -3.48 -4.33
C GLY A 364 -7.65 -4.48 -3.76
N GLY A 365 -6.37 -4.12 -3.68
CA GLY A 365 -5.35 -4.95 -3.06
C GLY A 365 -5.65 -5.28 -1.60
N PHE A 366 -6.09 -4.28 -0.82
CA PHE A 366 -6.52 -4.48 0.57
C PHE A 366 -7.69 -5.47 0.66
N VAL A 367 -8.77 -5.26 -0.10
CA VAL A 367 -9.97 -6.11 -0.08
C VAL A 367 -9.66 -7.55 -0.51
N MET A 368 -8.91 -7.73 -1.60
CA MET A 368 -8.55 -9.07 -2.07
C MET A 368 -7.74 -9.84 -1.02
N SER A 369 -6.79 -9.18 -0.36
CA SER A 369 -5.98 -9.81 0.68
C SER A 369 -6.71 -10.05 2.00
N LEU A 370 -7.83 -9.38 2.29
CA LEU A 370 -8.68 -9.83 3.41
C LEU A 370 -9.17 -11.27 3.18
N PHE A 371 -9.51 -11.61 1.93
CA PHE A 371 -9.95 -12.96 1.58
C PHE A 371 -8.76 -13.92 1.42
N VAL A 372 -7.82 -13.61 0.52
CA VAL A 372 -6.67 -14.48 0.22
C VAL A 372 -5.75 -14.63 1.44
N GLY A 373 -5.53 -13.55 2.19
CA GLY A 373 -4.81 -13.58 3.45
C GLY A 373 -5.47 -14.47 4.50
N THR A 374 -6.81 -14.46 4.61
CA THR A 374 -7.54 -15.38 5.52
C THR A 374 -7.27 -16.85 5.18
N VAL A 375 -7.16 -17.18 3.89
CA VAL A 375 -6.85 -18.53 3.39
C VAL A 375 -5.45 -18.97 3.80
N PHE A 376 -4.44 -18.16 3.50
CA PHE A 376 -3.03 -18.56 3.60
C PHE A 376 -2.35 -18.19 4.92
N TYR A 377 -2.82 -17.18 5.65
CA TYR A 377 -2.18 -16.73 6.89
C TYR A 377 -2.30 -17.80 7.99
N PRO A 378 -1.20 -18.15 8.69
CA PRO A 378 -1.22 -19.17 9.74
C PRO A 378 -1.91 -18.65 11.01
N VAL A 379 -3.11 -19.17 11.28
CA VAL A 379 -3.90 -18.81 12.45
C VAL A 379 -3.79 -19.87 13.54
N ILE A 380 -3.47 -19.44 14.77
CA ILE A 380 -3.40 -20.30 15.95
C ILE A 380 -4.78 -20.33 16.62
N SER A 381 -5.44 -21.47 16.56
CA SER A 381 -6.75 -21.67 17.19
C SER A 381 -6.64 -22.52 18.45
N VAL A 382 -6.94 -21.93 19.61
CA VAL A 382 -6.91 -22.64 20.91
C VAL A 382 -8.23 -23.34 21.22
N THR A 383 -9.37 -22.75 20.83
CA THR A 383 -10.70 -23.33 21.07
C THR A 383 -11.26 -24.01 19.83
N LYS A 384 -12.07 -25.08 20.01
CA LYS A 384 -12.80 -25.73 18.91
C LYS A 384 -13.69 -24.74 18.15
N ARG A 385 -14.37 -23.84 18.87
CA ARG A 385 -15.21 -22.79 18.29
C ARG A 385 -14.41 -21.86 17.37
N HIS A 386 -13.25 -21.37 17.83
CA HIS A 386 -12.40 -20.51 17.00
C HIS A 386 -11.90 -21.23 15.75
N ARG A 387 -11.50 -22.51 15.90
CA ARG A 387 -11.08 -23.34 14.76
C ARG A 387 -12.20 -23.48 13.72
N ILE A 388 -13.42 -23.78 14.14
CA ILE A 388 -14.59 -23.89 13.24
C ILE A 388 -14.83 -22.56 12.52
N ILE A 389 -14.87 -21.43 13.25
CA ILE A 389 -15.06 -20.10 12.67
C ILE A 389 -14.02 -19.80 11.60
N MET A 390 -12.73 -20.01 11.91
CA MET A 390 -11.65 -19.71 10.97
C MET A 390 -11.65 -20.67 9.77
N THR A 391 -11.97 -21.95 9.96
CA THR A 391 -12.13 -22.89 8.84
C THR A 391 -13.30 -22.49 7.95
N SER A 392 -14.47 -22.14 8.51
CA SER A 392 -15.60 -21.64 7.74
C SER A 392 -15.27 -20.35 6.99
N ALA A 393 -14.60 -19.40 7.63
CA ALA A 393 -14.15 -18.16 7.00
C ALA A 393 -13.22 -18.42 5.81
N ARG A 394 -12.28 -19.38 5.93
CA ARG A 394 -11.40 -19.78 4.83
C ARG A 394 -12.15 -20.40 3.65
N VAL A 395 -13.08 -21.30 3.94
CA VAL A 395 -13.91 -21.96 2.90
C VAL A 395 -14.77 -20.93 2.17
N LEU A 396 -15.31 -19.93 2.87
CA LEU A 396 -16.11 -18.86 2.27
C LEU A 396 -15.25 -17.82 1.52
N ALA A 397 -14.04 -17.52 2.00
CA ALA A 397 -13.18 -16.52 1.40
C ALA A 397 -12.77 -16.86 -0.04
N ILE A 398 -12.55 -18.15 -0.35
CA ILE A 398 -12.15 -18.60 -1.69
C ILE A 398 -13.20 -18.27 -2.77
N PRO A 399 -14.47 -18.73 -2.68
CA PRO A 399 -15.46 -18.42 -3.69
C PRO A 399 -15.75 -16.93 -3.77
N VAL A 400 -15.75 -16.20 -2.65
CA VAL A 400 -15.93 -14.74 -2.67
C VAL A 400 -14.81 -14.04 -3.44
N ALA A 401 -13.55 -14.39 -3.18
CA ALA A 401 -12.41 -13.85 -3.92
C ALA A 401 -12.50 -14.14 -5.41
N VAL A 402 -12.85 -15.38 -5.78
CA VAL A 402 -12.99 -15.80 -7.19
C VAL A 402 -14.15 -15.05 -7.87
N ILE A 403 -15.32 -14.96 -7.23
CA ILE A 403 -16.49 -14.24 -7.76
C ILE A 403 -16.15 -12.77 -7.97
N LEU A 404 -15.51 -12.11 -6.99
CA LEU A 404 -15.10 -10.72 -7.11
C LEU A 404 -14.13 -10.52 -8.28
N PHE A 405 -13.11 -11.38 -8.38
CA PHE A 405 -12.11 -11.30 -9.45
C PHE A 405 -12.77 -11.46 -10.83
N VAL A 406 -13.53 -12.54 -11.03
CA VAL A 406 -14.20 -12.83 -12.31
C VAL A 406 -15.21 -11.75 -12.68
N THR A 407 -16.01 -11.29 -11.72
CA THR A 407 -17.05 -10.28 -11.98
C THR A 407 -16.43 -8.95 -12.40
N LEU A 408 -15.40 -8.48 -11.71
CA LEU A 408 -14.77 -7.20 -12.04
C LEU A 408 -13.91 -7.26 -13.31
N THR A 409 -13.26 -8.39 -13.59
CA THR A 409 -12.59 -8.57 -14.89
C THR A 409 -13.61 -8.60 -16.03
N ARG A 410 -14.74 -9.30 -15.87
CA ARG A 410 -15.81 -9.30 -16.86
C ARG A 410 -16.42 -7.91 -17.03
N ASN A 411 -16.67 -7.20 -15.93
CA ASN A 411 -17.17 -5.83 -15.94
C ASN A 411 -16.23 -4.92 -16.73
N PHE A 412 -14.92 -5.05 -16.51
CA PHE A 412 -13.92 -4.29 -17.25
C PHE A 412 -14.05 -4.48 -18.77
N TYR A 413 -14.21 -5.70 -19.28
CA TYR A 413 -14.27 -5.93 -20.73
C TYR A 413 -15.65 -5.68 -21.36
N THR A 414 -16.73 -5.73 -20.57
CA THR A 414 -18.11 -5.69 -21.12
C THR A 414 -18.83 -4.38 -20.87
N SER A 415 -18.46 -3.66 -19.82
CA SER A 415 -19.16 -2.44 -19.40
C SER A 415 -18.39 -1.19 -19.79
N ASP A 416 -19.13 -0.12 -20.01
CA ASP A 416 -18.57 1.22 -20.15
C ASP A 416 -17.99 1.65 -18.79
N PRO A 417 -16.68 1.97 -18.71
CA PRO A 417 -16.05 2.41 -17.46
C PRO A 417 -16.69 3.67 -16.87
N TYR A 418 -17.39 4.48 -17.68
CA TYR A 418 -18.02 5.73 -17.21
C TYR A 418 -19.46 5.56 -16.73
N ALA A 419 -20.16 4.51 -17.16
CA ALA A 419 -21.55 4.26 -16.79
C ALA A 419 -21.70 3.61 -15.40
N ALA A 420 -20.64 2.98 -14.89
CA ALA A 420 -20.73 2.16 -13.68
C ALA A 420 -20.75 2.98 -12.37
N CYS A 421 -20.14 4.17 -12.34
CA CYS A 421 -20.05 4.98 -11.12
C CYS A 421 -19.64 6.43 -11.40
N GLU A 422 -20.59 7.36 -11.41
CA GLU A 422 -20.31 8.78 -11.69
C GLU A 422 -19.38 9.43 -10.65
N GLY A 423 -19.47 9.03 -9.38
CA GLY A 423 -18.68 9.58 -8.27
C GLY A 423 -17.33 8.91 -8.02
N CYS A 424 -17.04 7.77 -8.65
CA CYS A 424 -15.81 6.99 -8.38
C CYS A 424 -14.53 7.76 -8.75
N ARG A 425 -14.61 8.63 -9.75
CA ARG A 425 -13.50 9.50 -10.17
C ARG A 425 -12.92 10.34 -9.03
N TYR A 426 -13.73 10.70 -8.02
CA TYR A 426 -13.30 11.54 -6.90
C TYR A 426 -12.43 10.82 -5.89
N LEU A 427 -12.34 9.49 -5.97
CA LEU A 427 -11.36 8.74 -5.20
C LEU A 427 -9.96 8.85 -5.81
N SER A 428 -9.84 9.24 -7.09
CA SER A 428 -8.55 9.41 -7.78
C SER A 428 -8.14 10.88 -7.94
N CYS A 429 -9.01 11.83 -7.65
CA CYS A 429 -8.73 13.25 -7.83
C CYS A 429 -9.69 14.15 -7.01
N PHE A 430 -9.23 15.34 -6.62
CA PHE A 430 -10.07 16.35 -5.97
C PHE A 430 -10.59 17.37 -7.00
N PRO A 431 -11.91 17.62 -7.08
CA PRO A 431 -12.45 18.66 -7.93
C PRO A 431 -12.15 20.02 -7.30
N THR A 432 -11.38 20.86 -8.00
CA THR A 432 -11.19 22.27 -7.62
C THR A 432 -11.63 23.16 -8.78
N SER A 433 -11.98 24.41 -8.50
CA SER A 433 -12.36 25.40 -9.53
C SER A 433 -11.25 25.66 -10.57
N SER A 434 -10.01 25.33 -10.22
CA SER A 434 -8.81 25.44 -11.05
C SER A 434 -8.38 24.13 -11.73
N ASN A 435 -9.10 23.02 -11.51
CA ASN A 435 -8.67 21.68 -11.90
C ASN A 435 -9.75 20.92 -12.70
N ASP A 436 -9.62 20.91 -14.02
CA ASP A 436 -10.47 20.12 -14.92
C ASP A 436 -10.02 18.65 -15.07
N TYR A 437 -8.93 18.22 -14.43
CA TYR A 437 -8.42 16.83 -14.56
C TYR A 437 -9.35 15.76 -13.94
N CYS A 438 -10.35 16.17 -13.15
CA CYS A 438 -11.42 15.29 -12.66
C CYS A 438 -12.60 15.13 -13.62
N LYS A 439 -12.63 15.89 -14.72
CA LYS A 439 -13.70 15.86 -15.71
C LYS A 439 -13.32 14.97 -16.90
N GLY A 440 -14.33 14.40 -17.56
CA GLY A 440 -14.15 13.57 -18.75
C GLY A 440 -13.23 12.36 -18.52
N THR A 441 -12.24 12.20 -19.39
CA THR A 441 -11.35 11.04 -19.42
C THR A 441 -10.09 11.20 -18.56
N GLY A 442 -9.85 12.39 -18.01
CA GLY A 442 -8.62 12.75 -17.30
C GLY A 442 -7.42 13.06 -18.22
N LEU A 443 -7.60 13.01 -19.54
CA LEU A 443 -6.65 13.52 -20.53
C LEU A 443 -7.13 14.87 -21.07
N THR A 444 -6.22 15.82 -21.13
CA THR A 444 -6.44 17.05 -21.91
C THR A 444 -6.12 16.72 -23.37
N THR A 445 -7.14 16.42 -24.17
CA THR A 445 -6.97 16.30 -25.62
C THR A 445 -6.83 17.70 -26.19
N THR A 446 -5.72 17.99 -26.88
CA THR A 446 -5.63 19.18 -27.72
C THR A 446 -6.61 18.98 -28.87
N THR A 447 -7.86 19.42 -28.71
CA THR A 447 -8.73 19.60 -29.87
C THR A 447 -8.06 20.66 -30.73
N SER A 448 -7.61 20.25 -31.92
CA SER A 448 -7.25 21.17 -32.99
C SER A 448 -8.38 22.20 -33.12
N ALA A 449 -8.01 23.48 -33.00
CA ALA A 449 -8.89 24.59 -33.35
C ALA A 449 -9.20 24.56 -34.85
#